data_AF-A0A9D9GS24-F1
#
_entry.id   AF-A0A9D9GS24-F1
#
_cell.length_a   1.000
_cell.length_b   1.000
_cell.length_c   1.000
_cell.angle_alpha   90.00
_cell.angle_beta   90.00
_cell.angle_gamma   90.00
#
_symmetry.space_group_name_H-M   'P 1'
#
loop_
_entity.id
_entity.type
_entity.pdbx_description
1 polymer ?
#
loop_
_entity_poly.entity_id
_entity_poly.type
_entity_poly.pdbx_seq_one_letter_code
_entity_poly.pdbx_strand_id
1 'polypeptide(L)'
;MKKQNPKTMKTWLLWNPLKFVLYSCLISLIIMAIFSLAFPESGPVLSMLIMLGFMIAMGITFWQIPRDNLDQRSFVALTNAQIVIGALLLAAFAAFITFHYDWILLKIMWLDTHSKSSMALVLIISFILLLYIIGLYGTSIYLKYRRCRTMGIRPWKIICSMPLGFALLWAPGYILSDLHNPTPLVQIRPKWYSKFTNWLIMRPLSICISFIVIISCSRMFVGPDLTITTIALTTLFAIWLAVVGEKKFRANIGDKYATFAVIVNIILLITFAIVISQSPQPIPMITQ
;
A
#
# COMPACT_ATOMS: atom_id res chain seq x y z
N MET A 1 30.11 15.55 -2.86
CA MET A 1 28.79 15.11 -2.37
C MET A 1 27.74 16.16 -2.76
N LYS A 2 26.80 15.85 -3.66
CA LYS A 2 25.71 16.79 -4.02
C LYS A 2 24.83 16.96 -2.76
N LYS A 3 24.72 18.19 -2.23
CA LYS A 3 23.72 18.55 -1.22
C LYS A 3 22.34 18.20 -1.78
N GLN A 4 21.75 17.11 -1.32
CA GLN A 4 20.39 16.75 -1.68
C GLN A 4 19.45 17.68 -0.91
N ASN A 5 18.66 18.46 -1.65
CA ASN A 5 17.56 19.20 -1.04
C ASN A 5 16.61 18.18 -0.41
N PRO A 6 16.31 18.29 0.90
CA PRO A 6 15.45 17.35 1.57
C PRO A 6 14.08 17.37 0.90
N LYS A 7 13.62 16.20 0.46
CA LYS A 7 12.36 16.12 -0.27
C LYS A 7 11.21 16.33 0.71
N THR A 8 10.23 17.13 0.31
CA THR A 8 9.09 17.44 1.19
C THR A 8 8.12 16.26 1.27
N MET A 9 7.42 16.12 2.41
CA MET A 9 6.35 15.11 2.54
C MET A 9 5.28 15.24 1.43
N LYS A 10 5.03 16.46 0.92
CA LYS A 10 4.09 16.71 -0.18
C LYS A 10 4.42 15.90 -1.42
N THR A 11 5.69 15.72 -1.75
CA THR A 11 6.11 14.91 -2.90
C THR A 11 5.64 13.46 -2.77
N TRP A 12 5.77 12.90 -1.58
CA TRP A 12 5.43 11.50 -1.30
C TRP A 12 3.94 11.26 -1.11
N LEU A 13 3.25 12.16 -0.40
CA LEU A 13 1.85 11.98 -0.02
C LEU A 13 0.87 12.45 -1.09
N LEU A 14 1.21 13.47 -1.88
CA LEU A 14 0.31 14.08 -2.84
C LEU A 14 0.77 13.84 -4.28
N TRP A 15 1.99 14.28 -4.62
CA TRP A 15 2.41 14.33 -6.02
C TRP A 15 2.65 12.96 -6.64
N ASN A 16 3.31 12.04 -5.92
CA ASN A 16 3.57 10.70 -6.46
C ASN A 16 2.27 9.88 -6.67
N PRO A 17 1.32 9.84 -5.71
CA PRO A 17 0.01 9.23 -5.96
C PRO A 17 -0.76 9.89 -7.10
N LEU A 18 -0.75 11.23 -7.20
CA LEU A 18 -1.42 11.93 -8.32
C LEU A 18 -0.79 11.61 -9.68
N LYS A 19 0.55 11.46 -9.76
CA LYS A 19 1.22 11.01 -10.98
C LYS A 19 0.74 9.62 -11.39
N PHE A 20 0.58 8.70 -10.42
CA PHE A 20 0.01 7.39 -10.70
C PHE A 20 -1.41 7.49 -11.27
N VAL A 21 -2.27 8.36 -10.72
CA VAL A 21 -3.62 8.62 -11.27
C VAL A 21 -3.51 9.10 -12.73
N LEU A 22 -2.67 10.10 -12.99
CA LEU A 22 -2.50 10.66 -14.33
C LEU A 22 -2.02 9.61 -15.34
N TYR A 23 -1.00 8.83 -15.00
CA TYR A 23 -0.50 7.76 -15.88
C TYR A 23 -1.52 6.66 -16.09
N SER A 24 -2.25 6.27 -15.03
CA SER A 24 -3.29 5.24 -15.10
C SER A 24 -4.44 5.67 -16.01
N CYS A 25 -4.91 6.92 -15.88
CA CYS A 25 -5.96 7.46 -16.75
C CYS A 25 -5.48 7.54 -18.19
N LEU A 26 -4.29 8.07 -18.45
CA LEU A 26 -3.77 8.23 -19.80
C LEU A 26 -3.55 6.89 -20.51
N ILE A 27 -2.95 5.91 -19.81
CA ILE A 27 -2.75 4.57 -20.36
C ILE A 27 -4.09 3.88 -20.60
N SER A 28 -5.04 3.98 -19.66
CA SER A 28 -6.37 3.37 -19.82
C SER A 28 -7.13 3.98 -21.00
N LEU A 29 -7.06 5.29 -21.20
CA LEU A 29 -7.67 5.96 -22.35
C LEU A 29 -7.05 5.50 -23.68
N ILE A 30 -5.72 5.37 -23.74
CA ILE A 30 -5.03 4.87 -24.93
C ILE A 30 -5.45 3.42 -25.23
N ILE A 31 -5.47 2.56 -24.21
CA ILE A 31 -5.88 1.16 -24.36
C ILE A 31 -7.33 1.10 -24.84
N MET A 32 -8.26 1.83 -24.21
CA MET A 32 -9.67 1.85 -24.61
C MET A 32 -9.83 2.35 -26.05
N ALA A 33 -9.14 3.44 -26.43
CA ALA A 33 -9.22 4.00 -27.78
C ALA A 33 -8.75 2.98 -28.84
N ILE A 34 -7.56 2.39 -28.66
CA ILE A 34 -7.01 1.39 -29.58
C ILE A 34 -7.93 0.16 -29.67
N PHE A 35 -8.40 -0.32 -28.51
CA PHE A 35 -9.18 -1.55 -28.45
C PHE A 35 -10.59 -1.36 -29.02
N SER A 36 -11.23 -0.21 -28.78
CA SER A 36 -12.54 0.12 -29.36
C SER A 36 -12.51 0.21 -30.89
N LEU A 37 -11.36 0.60 -31.47
CA LEU A 37 -11.18 0.67 -32.92
C LEU A 37 -10.87 -0.70 -33.54
N ALA A 38 -10.16 -1.57 -32.83
CA ALA A 38 -9.65 -2.83 -33.37
C ALA A 38 -10.53 -4.05 -33.04
N PHE A 39 -11.18 -4.09 -31.87
CA PHE A 39 -11.88 -5.27 -31.35
C PHE A 39 -13.11 -4.89 -30.50
N PRO A 40 -14.24 -4.50 -31.13
CA PRO A 40 -15.41 -3.98 -30.41
C PRO A 40 -16.13 -4.98 -29.48
N GLU A 41 -15.89 -6.30 -29.58
CA GLU A 41 -16.65 -7.32 -28.83
C GLU A 41 -15.86 -8.13 -27.78
N SER A 42 -14.57 -7.85 -27.54
CA SER A 42 -13.73 -8.69 -26.64
C SER A 42 -13.50 -8.09 -25.24
N GLY A 43 -14.56 -7.98 -24.47
CA GLY A 43 -14.57 -7.43 -23.10
C GLY A 43 -13.53 -8.03 -22.12
N PRO A 44 -13.31 -9.35 -22.05
CA PRO A 44 -12.34 -9.93 -21.10
C PRO A 44 -10.89 -9.51 -21.39
N VAL A 45 -10.52 -9.42 -22.67
CA VAL A 45 -9.15 -9.05 -23.10
C VAL A 45 -8.86 -7.59 -22.75
N LEU A 46 -9.85 -6.70 -22.94
CA LEU A 46 -9.74 -5.30 -22.54
C LEU A 46 -9.43 -5.15 -21.04
N SER A 47 -10.10 -5.93 -20.18
CA SER A 47 -9.88 -5.87 -18.73
C SER A 47 -8.45 -6.27 -18.33
N MET A 48 -7.90 -7.30 -18.95
CA MET A 48 -6.51 -7.73 -18.72
C MET A 48 -5.50 -6.68 -19.18
N LEU A 49 -5.74 -6.06 -20.34
CA LEU A 49 -4.88 -4.98 -20.86
C LEU A 49 -4.91 -3.75 -19.95
N ILE A 50 -6.08 -3.34 -19.45
CA ILE A 50 -6.19 -2.24 -18.49
C ILE A 50 -5.42 -2.57 -17.20
N MET A 51 -5.52 -3.80 -16.69
CA MET A 51 -4.75 -4.23 -15.53
C MET A 51 -3.23 -4.16 -15.77
N LEU A 52 -2.76 -4.62 -16.93
CA LEU A 52 -1.36 -4.47 -17.36
C LEU A 52 -0.97 -2.98 -17.44
N GLY A 53 -1.86 -2.13 -17.96
CA GLY A 53 -1.69 -0.68 -18.00
C GLY A 53 -1.48 -0.06 -16.62
N PHE A 54 -2.25 -0.49 -15.60
CA PHE A 54 -2.05 -0.05 -14.22
C PHE A 54 -0.70 -0.52 -13.65
N MET A 55 -0.25 -1.74 -13.97
CA MET A 55 1.09 -2.20 -13.56
C MET A 55 2.20 -1.35 -14.19
N ILE A 56 2.07 -1.00 -15.47
CA ILE A 56 3.00 -0.10 -16.17
C ILE A 56 2.99 1.30 -15.54
N ALA A 57 1.80 1.87 -15.29
CA ALA A 57 1.65 3.17 -14.61
C ALA A 57 2.33 3.20 -13.24
N MET A 58 2.19 2.11 -12.47
CA MET A 58 2.87 1.96 -11.18
C MET A 58 4.39 1.88 -11.33
N GLY A 59 4.88 1.12 -12.31
CA GLY A 59 6.31 1.01 -12.63
C GLY A 59 6.94 2.35 -13.02
N ILE A 60 6.27 3.13 -13.88
CA ILE A 60 6.68 4.49 -14.26
C ILE A 60 6.74 5.39 -13.02
N THR A 61 5.70 5.32 -12.18
CA THR A 61 5.64 6.10 -10.94
C THR A 61 6.84 5.78 -10.05
N PHE A 62 7.13 4.49 -9.82
CA PHE A 62 8.28 4.06 -9.01
C PHE A 62 9.63 4.51 -9.57
N TRP A 63 9.78 4.59 -10.90
CA TRP A 63 11.02 5.03 -11.51
C TRP A 63 11.32 6.50 -11.21
N GLN A 64 10.28 7.33 -11.09
CA GLN A 64 10.43 8.76 -10.81
C GLN A 64 10.60 9.09 -9.32
N ILE A 65 10.34 8.13 -8.43
CA ILE A 65 10.51 8.34 -7.00
C ILE A 65 12.01 8.37 -6.64
N PRO A 66 12.46 9.31 -5.77
CA PRO A 66 13.80 9.28 -5.17
C PRO A 66 14.27 7.88 -4.78
N ARG A 67 15.47 7.53 -5.25
CA ARG A 67 16.18 6.28 -4.92
C ARG A 67 17.14 6.46 -3.75
N ASP A 68 16.84 7.38 -2.85
CA ASP A 68 17.70 7.67 -1.69
C ASP A 68 17.41 6.70 -0.54
N ASN A 69 18.36 6.62 0.40
CA ASN A 69 18.23 5.77 1.58
C ASN A 69 17.26 6.43 2.57
N LEU A 70 16.20 5.72 2.94
CA LEU A 70 15.16 6.22 3.82
C LEU A 70 15.51 5.92 5.28
N ASP A 71 15.73 6.98 6.05
CA ASP A 71 15.93 6.89 7.49
C ASP A 71 14.65 6.46 8.22
N GLN A 72 14.79 5.91 9.42
CA GLN A 72 13.68 5.42 10.24
C GLN A 72 12.66 6.53 10.48
N ARG A 73 13.13 7.76 10.74
CA ARG A 73 12.25 8.88 11.08
C ARG A 73 11.39 9.28 9.90
N SER A 74 11.98 9.44 8.72
CA SER A 74 11.25 9.68 7.49
C SER A 74 10.30 8.53 7.15
N PHE A 75 10.71 7.29 7.39
CA PHE A 75 9.89 6.11 7.15
C PHE A 75 8.64 6.07 8.05
N VAL A 76 8.79 6.26 9.36
CA VAL A 76 7.67 6.31 10.32
C VAL A 76 6.74 7.47 9.99
N ALA A 77 7.29 8.65 9.71
CA ALA A 77 6.51 9.83 9.34
C ALA A 77 5.65 9.61 8.09
N LEU A 78 6.23 9.05 7.03
CA LEU A 78 5.51 8.82 5.78
C LEU A 78 4.50 7.69 5.91
N THR A 79 4.88 6.57 6.54
CA THR A 79 4.00 5.41 6.74
C THR A 79 2.74 5.83 7.50
N ASN A 80 2.89 6.52 8.63
CA ASN A 80 1.75 6.95 9.45
C ASN A 80 0.85 7.91 8.68
N ALA A 81 1.43 8.89 7.99
CA ALA A 81 0.66 9.85 7.22
C ALA A 81 -0.13 9.17 6.07
N GLN A 82 0.49 8.23 5.35
CA GLN A 82 -0.18 7.49 4.28
C GLN A 82 -1.36 6.67 4.80
N ILE A 83 -1.20 5.99 5.93
CA ILE A 83 -2.26 5.17 6.52
C ILE A 83 -3.41 6.04 7.02
N VAL A 84 -3.12 7.14 7.72
CA VAL A 84 -4.16 8.06 8.22
C VAL A 84 -4.89 8.73 7.06
N ILE A 85 -4.17 9.26 6.06
CA ILE A 85 -4.78 9.89 4.89
C ILE A 85 -5.61 8.87 4.12
N GLY A 86 -5.08 7.67 3.88
CA GLY A 86 -5.82 6.59 3.23
C GLY A 86 -7.09 6.23 3.99
N ALA A 87 -7.03 6.17 5.32
CA ALA A 87 -8.15 5.76 6.18
C ALA A 87 -9.25 6.81 6.18
N LEU A 88 -8.88 8.08 6.29
CA LEU A 88 -9.83 9.18 6.22
C LEU A 88 -10.49 9.27 4.85
N LEU A 89 -9.72 9.13 3.76
CA LEU A 89 -10.28 9.17 2.41
C LEU A 89 -11.21 7.99 2.14
N LEU A 90 -10.84 6.78 2.56
CA LEU A 90 -11.71 5.62 2.40
C LEU A 90 -12.95 5.72 3.28
N ALA A 91 -12.83 6.15 4.54
CA ALA A 91 -13.98 6.33 5.42
C ALA A 91 -14.95 7.39 4.87
N ALA A 92 -14.42 8.51 4.35
CA ALA A 92 -15.22 9.52 3.67
C ALA A 92 -15.90 8.96 2.42
N PHE A 93 -15.19 8.16 1.62
CA PHE A 93 -15.75 7.52 0.43
C PHE A 93 -16.84 6.49 0.76
N ALA A 94 -16.60 5.63 1.75
CA ALA A 94 -17.57 4.66 2.23
C ALA A 94 -18.80 5.35 2.79
N ALA A 95 -18.62 6.38 3.63
CA ALA A 95 -19.73 7.19 4.13
C ALA A 95 -20.52 7.83 2.99
N PHE A 96 -19.84 8.39 1.98
CA PHE A 96 -20.49 8.95 0.80
C PHE A 96 -21.34 7.91 0.07
N ILE A 97 -20.80 6.69 -0.16
CA ILE A 97 -21.56 5.60 -0.78
C ILE A 97 -22.76 5.22 0.08
N THR A 98 -22.59 5.06 1.39
CA THR A 98 -23.66 4.64 2.30
C THR A 98 -24.77 5.70 2.38
N PHE A 99 -24.43 6.97 2.55
CA PHE A 99 -25.41 8.06 2.64
C PHE A 99 -26.17 8.29 1.33
N HIS A 100 -25.53 8.03 0.18
CA HIS A 100 -26.14 8.21 -1.12
C HIS A 100 -26.55 6.90 -1.79
N TYR A 101 -26.54 5.78 -1.06
CA TYR A 101 -26.74 4.44 -1.63
C TYR A 101 -28.07 4.34 -2.38
N ASP A 102 -29.18 4.69 -1.72
CA ASP A 102 -30.52 4.62 -2.31
C ASP A 102 -30.65 5.53 -3.54
N TRP A 103 -30.03 6.71 -3.50
CA TRP A 103 -30.06 7.67 -4.60
C TRP A 103 -29.20 7.21 -5.79
N ILE A 104 -28.04 6.61 -5.52
CA ILE A 104 -27.17 6.00 -6.53
C ILE A 104 -27.90 4.80 -7.17
N LEU A 105 -28.54 3.96 -6.37
CA LEU A 105 -29.22 2.75 -6.81
C LEU A 105 -30.48 3.09 -7.63
N LEU A 106 -31.29 4.05 -7.17
CA LEU A 106 -32.42 4.59 -7.94
C LEU A 106 -31.98 5.16 -9.28
N LYS A 107 -30.85 5.89 -9.33
CA LYS A 107 -30.32 6.44 -10.59
C LYS A 107 -29.74 5.39 -11.53
N ILE A 108 -29.14 4.32 -11.00
CA ILE A 108 -28.70 3.17 -11.80
C ILE A 108 -29.91 2.44 -12.38
N MET A 109 -30.96 2.21 -11.59
CA MET A 109 -32.18 1.53 -12.05
C MET A 109 -32.96 2.37 -13.08
N TRP A 110 -32.91 3.69 -12.97
CA TRP A 110 -33.58 4.64 -13.87
C TRP A 110 -32.61 5.29 -14.87
N LEU A 111 -31.64 4.50 -15.35
CA LEU A 111 -30.54 4.90 -16.24
C LEU A 111 -31.01 5.66 -17.51
N ASP A 112 -32.28 5.54 -17.89
CA ASP A 112 -32.86 6.12 -19.09
C ASP A 112 -33.48 7.52 -18.91
N THR A 113 -33.75 7.98 -17.68
CA THR A 113 -34.62 9.18 -17.46
C THR A 113 -34.00 10.33 -16.68
N HIS A 114 -32.85 10.17 -16.02
CA HIS A 114 -32.19 11.26 -15.27
C HIS A 114 -30.77 11.55 -15.81
N SER A 115 -30.31 12.80 -15.70
CA SER A 115 -29.16 13.33 -16.45
C SER A 115 -27.90 12.44 -16.36
N LYS A 116 -27.56 11.83 -17.49
CA LYS A 116 -26.37 10.98 -17.71
C LYS A 116 -25.08 11.66 -17.22
N SER A 117 -25.05 13.00 -17.23
CA SER A 117 -23.91 13.82 -16.79
C SER A 117 -23.65 13.79 -15.28
N SER A 118 -24.68 13.82 -14.43
CA SER A 118 -24.50 13.85 -12.97
C SER A 118 -23.96 12.52 -12.43
N MET A 119 -24.44 11.40 -12.96
CA MET A 119 -23.98 10.06 -12.61
C MET A 119 -22.56 9.80 -13.14
N ALA A 120 -22.26 10.20 -14.38
CA ALA A 120 -20.92 10.11 -14.94
C ALA A 120 -19.89 10.89 -14.10
N LEU A 121 -20.24 12.08 -13.63
CA LEU A 121 -19.37 12.90 -12.77
C LEU A 121 -19.06 12.19 -11.44
N VAL A 122 -20.07 11.62 -10.77
CA VAL A 122 -19.87 10.85 -9.53
C VAL A 122 -18.96 9.65 -9.75
N LEU A 123 -19.16 8.91 -10.85
CA LEU A 123 -18.30 7.76 -11.21
C LEU A 123 -16.86 8.18 -11.48
N ILE A 124 -16.64 9.28 -12.21
CA ILE A 124 -15.30 9.82 -12.49
C ILE A 124 -14.59 10.23 -11.19
N ILE A 125 -15.27 10.96 -10.30
CA ILE A 125 -14.68 11.39 -9.02
C ILE A 125 -14.33 10.17 -8.17
N SER A 126 -15.23 9.18 -8.10
CA SER A 126 -15.04 7.95 -7.33
C SER A 126 -13.86 7.14 -7.88
N PHE A 127 -13.75 7.04 -9.20
CA PHE A 127 -12.64 6.37 -9.87
C PHE A 127 -11.30 7.06 -9.63
N ILE A 128 -11.25 8.39 -9.74
CA ILE A 128 -10.05 9.19 -9.45
C ILE A 128 -9.62 9.00 -7.99
N LEU A 129 -10.57 9.02 -7.05
CA LEU A 129 -10.30 8.82 -5.64
C LEU A 129 -9.74 7.42 -5.38
N LEU A 130 -10.34 6.39 -5.98
CA LEU A 130 -9.87 5.01 -5.85
C LEU A 130 -8.45 4.86 -6.41
N LEU A 131 -8.17 5.41 -7.60
CA LEU A 131 -6.83 5.41 -8.18
C LEU A 131 -5.82 6.15 -7.29
N TYR A 132 -6.22 7.25 -6.65
CA TYR A 132 -5.36 7.97 -5.72
C TYR A 132 -5.03 7.13 -4.49
N ILE A 133 -6.02 6.43 -3.92
CA ILE A 133 -5.82 5.51 -2.79
C ILE A 133 -4.87 4.37 -3.21
N ILE A 134 -5.07 3.77 -4.39
CA ILE A 134 -4.17 2.75 -4.95
C ILE A 134 -2.75 3.30 -5.13
N GLY A 135 -2.60 4.54 -5.63
CA GLY A 135 -1.31 5.21 -5.75
C GLY A 135 -0.64 5.47 -4.40
N LEU A 136 -1.41 5.83 -3.37
CA LEU A 136 -0.95 5.95 -1.98
C LEU A 136 -0.39 4.62 -1.46
N TYR A 137 -1.10 3.51 -1.67
CA TYR A 137 -0.62 2.18 -1.28
C TYR A 137 0.60 1.74 -2.08
N GLY A 138 0.61 1.97 -3.40
CA GLY A 138 1.76 1.68 -4.26
C GLY A 138 3.01 2.43 -3.79
N THR A 139 2.90 3.73 -3.54
CA THR A 139 4.02 4.51 -3.00
C THR A 139 4.45 4.05 -1.60
N SER A 140 3.52 3.55 -0.78
CA SER A 140 3.85 2.92 0.52
C SER A 140 4.67 1.63 0.36
N ILE A 141 4.34 0.78 -0.61
CA ILE A 141 5.13 -0.41 -0.93
C ILE A 141 6.55 -0.01 -1.31
N TYR A 142 6.70 1.02 -2.14
CA TYR A 142 8.02 1.55 -2.50
C TYR A 142 8.81 2.05 -1.28
N LEU A 143 8.17 2.80 -0.37
CA LEU A 143 8.81 3.26 0.86
C LEU A 143 9.33 2.12 1.72
N LYS A 144 8.51 1.08 1.91
CA LYS A 144 8.87 -0.12 2.65
C LYS A 144 10.03 -0.86 1.96
N TYR A 145 10.02 -0.97 0.63
CA TYR A 145 11.13 -1.53 -0.14
C TYR A 145 12.44 -0.75 0.11
N ARG A 146 12.39 0.59 0.06
CA ARG A 146 13.57 1.44 0.32
C ARG A 146 14.09 1.27 1.74
N ARG A 147 13.20 1.19 2.75
CA ARG A 147 13.59 0.95 4.14
C ARG A 147 14.24 -0.42 4.34
N CYS A 148 13.74 -1.45 3.67
CA CYS A 148 14.37 -2.78 3.70
C CYS A 148 15.78 -2.75 3.08
N ARG A 149 15.97 -1.97 2.00
CA ARG A 149 17.30 -1.77 1.40
C ARG A 149 18.27 -1.06 2.35
N THR A 150 17.82 -0.07 3.12
CA THR A 150 18.69 0.61 4.11
C THR A 150 19.09 -0.30 5.27
N MET A 151 18.30 -1.34 5.54
CA MET A 151 18.62 -2.37 6.53
C MET A 151 19.59 -3.44 6.02
N GLY A 152 20.05 -3.33 4.77
CA GLY A 152 20.97 -4.32 4.18
C GLY A 152 20.28 -5.56 3.61
N ILE A 153 18.95 -5.56 3.46
CA ILE A 153 18.24 -6.69 2.84
C ILE A 153 18.45 -6.65 1.32
N ARG A 154 18.82 -7.80 0.73
CA ARG A 154 19.01 -7.94 -0.72
C ARG A 154 17.68 -7.76 -1.48
N PRO A 155 17.66 -7.10 -2.64
CA PRO A 155 16.42 -6.77 -3.35
C PRO A 155 15.54 -7.97 -3.70
N TRP A 156 16.14 -9.10 -4.10
CA TRP A 156 15.38 -10.30 -4.42
C TRP A 156 14.64 -10.86 -3.19
N LYS A 157 15.24 -10.82 -1.99
CA LYS A 157 14.59 -11.25 -0.75
C LYS A 157 13.38 -10.39 -0.42
N ILE A 158 13.48 -9.07 -0.69
CA ILE A 158 12.36 -8.15 -0.48
C ILE A 158 11.20 -8.49 -1.42
N ILE A 159 11.49 -8.70 -2.71
CA ILE A 159 10.47 -9.04 -3.71
C ILE A 159 9.82 -10.38 -3.40
N CYS A 160 10.61 -11.43 -3.12
CA CYS A 160 10.11 -12.76 -2.78
C CYS A 160 9.39 -12.83 -1.42
N SER A 161 9.50 -11.80 -0.59
CA SER A 161 8.72 -11.69 0.66
C SER A 161 7.35 -11.02 0.44
N MET A 162 7.09 -10.41 -0.72
CA MET A 162 5.77 -9.83 -1.03
C MET A 162 4.80 -10.92 -1.53
N PRO A 163 3.48 -10.79 -1.27
CA PRO A 163 2.84 -9.72 -0.50
C PRO A 163 2.70 -10.00 1.01
N LEU A 164 2.66 -11.26 1.43
CA LEU A 164 2.24 -11.66 2.78
C LEU A 164 3.41 -11.65 3.79
N GLY A 165 4.58 -12.17 3.41
CA GLY A 165 5.79 -12.12 4.25
C GLY A 165 6.39 -10.71 4.41
N PHE A 166 5.88 -9.72 3.67
CA PHE A 166 6.39 -8.36 3.66
C PHE A 166 6.12 -7.65 5.00
N ALA A 167 5.10 -8.07 5.74
CA ALA A 167 4.84 -7.61 7.10
C ALA A 167 6.01 -7.90 8.06
N LEU A 168 6.69 -9.05 7.89
CA LEU A 168 7.87 -9.41 8.69
C LEU A 168 9.04 -8.46 8.41
N LEU A 169 9.20 -7.96 7.18
CA LEU A 169 10.26 -7.01 6.85
C LEU A 169 9.88 -5.58 7.22
N TRP A 170 8.58 -5.29 7.29
CA TRP A 170 8.05 -3.97 7.63
C TRP A 170 8.21 -3.62 9.12
N ALA A 171 7.93 -4.55 10.03
CA ALA A 171 7.99 -4.32 11.49
C ALA A 171 9.40 -3.88 11.98
N PRO A 172 10.51 -4.53 11.59
CA PRO A 172 11.85 -4.04 11.88
C PRO A 172 12.08 -2.64 11.33
N GLY A 173 11.56 -2.37 10.11
CA GLY A 173 11.51 -1.07 9.44
C GLY A 173 11.13 0.10 10.34
N TYR A 174 10.13 -0.18 11.17
CA TYR A 174 9.43 0.76 12.03
C TYR A 174 10.07 0.83 13.43
N ILE A 175 10.53 -0.31 13.97
CA ILE A 175 10.99 -0.46 15.36
C ILE A 175 12.48 -0.21 15.55
N LEU A 176 13.33 -0.61 14.59
CA LEU A 176 14.77 -0.50 14.74
C LEU A 176 15.28 0.91 14.41
N SER A 177 15.91 1.54 15.40
CA SER A 177 16.58 2.84 15.27
C SER A 177 17.77 2.83 14.31
N ASP A 178 17.98 3.90 13.55
CA ASP A 178 19.18 4.01 12.73
C ASP A 178 20.38 4.38 13.61
N LEU A 179 21.46 3.61 13.50
CA LEU A 179 22.68 3.87 14.28
C LEU A 179 23.45 5.11 13.77
N HIS A 180 23.32 5.48 12.48
CA HIS A 180 24.27 6.38 11.81
C HIS A 180 23.66 7.46 10.87
N ASN A 181 22.37 7.78 10.93
CA ASN A 181 21.80 8.85 10.09
C ASN A 181 21.40 10.08 10.91
N PRO A 182 22.24 11.14 10.97
CA PRO A 182 21.91 12.36 11.70
C PRO A 182 20.94 13.28 10.95
N THR A 183 20.79 13.15 9.63
CA THR A 183 19.94 14.05 8.82
C THR A 183 18.74 13.31 8.22
N PRO A 184 17.50 13.73 8.55
CA PRO A 184 16.31 13.13 7.97
C PRO A 184 16.21 13.44 6.47
N LEU A 185 15.96 12.41 5.65
CA LEU A 185 15.79 12.55 4.20
C LEU A 185 14.57 13.41 3.86
N VAL A 186 13.51 13.32 4.67
CA VAL A 186 12.23 13.97 4.44
C VAL A 186 12.04 15.14 5.39
N GLN A 187 11.81 16.32 4.82
CA GLN A 187 11.52 17.51 5.62
C GLN A 187 10.06 17.49 6.10
N ILE A 188 9.87 17.35 7.41
CA ILE A 188 8.58 17.49 8.08
C ILE A 188 8.40 18.97 8.46
N ARG A 189 7.65 19.72 7.65
CA ARG A 189 7.40 21.15 7.90
C ARG A 189 6.51 21.43 9.11
N PRO A 190 5.39 20.71 9.34
CA PRO A 190 4.54 20.99 10.48
C PRO A 190 5.27 20.64 11.78
N LYS A 191 5.50 21.65 12.65
CA LYS A 191 6.23 21.48 13.91
C LYS A 191 5.55 20.46 14.82
N TRP A 192 4.22 20.45 14.87
CA TRP A 192 3.45 19.49 15.69
C TRP A 192 3.68 18.05 15.21
N TYR A 193 3.65 17.80 13.89
CA TYR A 193 3.84 16.46 13.34
C TYR A 193 5.29 15.98 13.48
N SER A 194 6.24 16.90 13.35
CA SER A 194 7.66 16.65 13.62
C SER A 194 7.89 16.24 15.08
N LYS A 195 7.27 16.96 16.04
CA LYS A 195 7.29 16.61 17.47
C LYS A 195 6.64 15.26 17.75
N PHE A 196 5.47 15.01 17.17
CA PHE A 196 4.77 13.74 17.29
C PHE A 196 5.61 12.57 16.78
N THR A 197 6.18 12.70 15.58
CA THR A 197 7.05 11.68 15.00
C THR A 197 8.29 11.43 15.87
N ASN A 198 8.92 12.48 16.41
CA ASN A 198 10.05 12.32 17.32
C ASN A 198 9.63 11.60 18.61
N TRP A 199 8.49 11.98 19.19
CA TRP A 199 7.95 11.32 20.38
C TRP A 199 7.70 9.82 20.14
N LEU A 200 7.19 9.46 18.96
CA LEU A 200 7.02 8.07 18.57
C LEU A 200 8.35 7.31 18.56
N ILE A 201 9.37 7.83 17.88
CA ILE A 201 10.62 7.12 17.66
C ILE A 201 11.48 7.03 18.93
N MET A 202 11.36 7.99 19.85
CA MET A 202 12.14 8.02 21.09
C MET A 202 11.72 6.95 22.10
N ARG A 203 10.51 6.37 21.99
CA ARG A 203 9.97 5.45 23.00
C ARG A 203 9.49 4.15 22.33
N PRO A 204 10.09 2.99 22.63
CA PRO A 204 9.67 1.70 22.06
C PRO A 204 8.17 1.44 22.25
N LEU A 205 7.62 1.79 23.43
CA LEU A 205 6.20 1.67 23.73
C LEU A 205 5.32 2.52 22.78
N SER A 206 5.72 3.75 22.47
CA SER A 206 4.98 4.64 21.57
C SER A 206 4.99 4.11 20.12
N ILE A 207 6.09 3.48 19.71
CA ILE A 207 6.17 2.76 18.42
C ILE A 207 5.19 1.59 18.41
N CYS A 208 5.17 0.76 19.46
CA CYS A 208 4.24 -0.36 19.57
C CYS A 208 2.77 0.10 19.52
N ILE A 209 2.42 1.15 20.26
CA ILE A 209 1.06 1.73 20.25
C ILE A 209 0.68 2.21 18.85
N SER A 210 1.58 2.94 18.17
CA SER A 210 1.31 3.38 16.80
C SER A 210 1.13 2.21 15.83
N PHE A 211 1.91 1.16 16.02
CA PHE A 211 1.81 -0.05 15.22
C PHE A 211 0.46 -0.76 15.41
N ILE A 212 -0.05 -0.84 16.65
CA ILE A 212 -1.39 -1.36 16.96
C ILE A 212 -2.49 -0.49 16.32
N VAL A 213 -2.38 0.83 16.42
CA VAL A 213 -3.33 1.76 15.81
C VAL A 213 -3.35 1.58 14.29
N ILE A 214 -2.17 1.45 13.67
CA ILE A 214 -2.04 1.21 12.23
C ILE A 214 -2.69 -0.11 11.83
N ILE A 215 -2.44 -1.21 12.56
CA ILE A 215 -3.06 -2.50 12.29
C ILE A 215 -4.59 -2.39 12.40
N SER A 216 -5.07 -1.70 13.43
CA SER A 216 -6.50 -1.49 13.66
C SER A 216 -7.14 -0.69 12.52
N CYS A 217 -6.49 0.38 12.07
CA CYS A 217 -6.91 1.12 10.88
C CYS A 217 -6.86 0.25 9.63
N SER A 218 -5.84 -0.59 9.48
CA SER A 218 -5.68 -1.48 8.31
C SER A 218 -6.81 -2.51 8.19
N ARG A 219 -7.41 -2.93 9.31
CA ARG A 219 -8.58 -3.82 9.33
C ARG A 219 -9.74 -3.29 8.49
N MET A 220 -9.91 -1.97 8.43
CA MET A 220 -10.95 -1.33 7.62
C MET A 220 -10.74 -1.54 6.10
N PHE A 221 -9.52 -1.89 5.67
CA PHE A 221 -9.16 -1.99 4.26
C PHE A 221 -9.03 -3.42 3.75
N VAL A 222 -8.46 -4.31 4.56
CA VAL A 222 -7.99 -5.63 4.09
C VAL A 222 -8.75 -6.80 4.72
N GLY A 223 -9.73 -6.51 5.58
CA GLY A 223 -10.56 -7.52 6.24
C GLY A 223 -9.89 -8.17 7.46
N PRO A 224 -10.65 -9.00 8.20
CA PRO A 224 -10.19 -9.60 9.45
C PRO A 224 -9.00 -10.55 9.25
N ASP A 225 -8.99 -11.34 8.18
CA ASP A 225 -8.00 -12.42 7.98
C ASP A 225 -6.58 -11.89 7.76
N LEU A 226 -6.43 -10.84 6.96
CA LEU A 226 -5.13 -10.20 6.71
C LEU A 226 -4.67 -9.38 7.93
N THR A 227 -5.60 -8.90 8.75
CA THR A 227 -5.28 -8.25 10.02
C THR A 227 -4.69 -9.27 11.01
N ILE A 228 -5.34 -10.43 11.16
CA ILE A 228 -4.86 -11.52 12.02
C ILE A 228 -3.48 -12.00 11.56
N THR A 229 -3.31 -12.19 10.25
CA THR A 229 -2.02 -12.56 9.66
C THR A 229 -0.94 -11.53 9.98
N THR A 230 -1.24 -10.24 9.84
CA THR A 230 -0.29 -9.16 10.16
C THR A 230 0.08 -9.14 11.65
N ILE A 231 -0.89 -9.36 12.54
CA ILE A 231 -0.65 -9.48 13.99
C ILE A 231 0.26 -10.68 14.27
N ALA A 232 -0.06 -11.86 13.73
CA ALA A 232 0.72 -13.08 13.94
C ALA A 232 2.18 -12.92 13.49
N LEU A 233 2.40 -12.35 12.31
CA LEU A 233 3.74 -12.09 11.77
C LEU A 233 4.50 -11.06 12.64
N THR A 234 3.83 -10.03 13.13
CA THR A 234 4.45 -9.03 14.00
C THR A 234 4.83 -9.62 15.36
N THR A 235 3.96 -10.45 15.94
CA THR A 235 4.26 -11.17 17.18
C THR A 235 5.46 -12.07 17.00
N LEU A 236 5.55 -12.78 15.86
CA LEU A 236 6.70 -13.62 15.55
C LEU A 236 7.99 -12.81 15.42
N PHE A 237 7.95 -11.64 14.80
CA PHE A 237 9.07 -10.69 14.82
C PHE A 237 9.46 -10.29 16.25
N ALA A 238 8.49 -9.94 17.10
CA ALA A 238 8.74 -9.51 18.47
C ALA A 238 9.38 -10.62 19.32
N ILE A 239 8.91 -11.86 19.18
CA ILE A 239 9.50 -13.04 19.83
C ILE A 239 10.94 -13.23 19.37
N TRP A 240 11.20 -13.18 18.05
CA TRP A 240 12.55 -13.32 17.52
C TRP A 240 13.49 -12.24 18.08
N LEU A 241 13.04 -10.98 18.07
CA LEU A 241 13.81 -9.86 18.60
C LEU A 241 14.12 -10.05 20.09
N ALA A 242 13.15 -10.53 20.88
CA ALA A 242 13.34 -10.80 22.31
C ALA A 242 14.35 -11.93 22.56
N VAL A 243 14.30 -13.01 21.77
CA VAL A 243 15.20 -14.17 21.93
C VAL A 243 16.63 -13.86 21.49
N VAL A 244 16.80 -13.20 20.34
CA VAL A 244 18.13 -12.96 19.74
C VAL A 244 18.78 -11.70 20.30
N GLY A 245 17.98 -10.72 20.73
CA GLY A 245 18.43 -9.41 21.14
C GLY A 245 18.74 -8.48 19.96
N GLU A 246 18.61 -7.18 20.20
CA GLU A 246 18.64 -6.15 19.15
C GLU A 246 19.93 -6.14 18.32
N LYS A 247 21.10 -6.22 18.96
CA LYS A 247 22.41 -6.17 18.27
C LYS A 247 22.60 -7.33 17.29
N LYS A 248 22.33 -8.56 17.74
CA LYS A 248 22.46 -9.77 16.91
C LYS A 248 21.36 -9.80 15.84
N PHE A 249 20.17 -9.29 16.13
CA PHE A 249 19.09 -9.19 15.16
C PHE A 249 19.48 -8.25 14.01
N ARG A 250 20.00 -7.06 14.32
CA ARG A 250 20.47 -6.08 13.32
C ARG A 250 21.55 -6.66 12.42
N ALA A 251 22.51 -7.41 12.97
CA ALA A 251 23.55 -8.05 12.19
C ALA A 251 23.01 -9.11 11.20
N ASN A 252 21.90 -9.78 11.56
CA ASN A 252 21.34 -10.89 10.78
C ASN A 252 20.10 -10.50 9.95
N ILE A 253 19.65 -9.25 9.99
CA ILE A 253 18.39 -8.82 9.39
C ILE A 253 18.37 -9.03 7.87
N GLY A 254 19.48 -8.70 7.20
CA GLY A 254 19.65 -8.87 5.75
C GLY A 254 19.81 -10.31 5.30
N ASP A 255 20.12 -11.21 6.23
CA ASP A 255 20.44 -12.60 5.94
C ASP A 255 19.37 -13.58 6.45
N LYS A 256 19.58 -14.18 7.63
CA LYS A 256 18.70 -15.22 8.19
C LYS A 256 17.26 -14.78 8.32
N TYR A 257 17.04 -13.57 8.83
CA TYR A 257 15.70 -13.05 9.04
C TYR A 257 14.97 -12.78 7.71
N ALA A 258 15.65 -12.17 6.75
CA ALA A 258 15.08 -11.96 5.41
C ALA A 258 14.81 -13.26 4.67
N THR A 259 15.67 -14.28 4.81
CA THR A 259 15.42 -15.62 4.25
C THR A 259 14.19 -16.26 4.88
N PHE A 260 14.04 -16.15 6.20
CA PHE A 260 12.85 -16.63 6.90
C PHE A 260 11.57 -15.94 6.40
N ALA A 261 11.59 -14.62 6.18
CA ALA A 261 10.46 -13.90 5.63
C ALA A 261 10.04 -14.40 4.23
N VAL A 262 11.02 -14.76 3.38
CA VAL A 262 10.75 -15.39 2.07
C VAL A 262 10.09 -16.76 2.24
N ILE A 263 10.62 -17.61 3.13
CA ILE A 263 10.06 -18.95 3.38
C ILE A 263 8.61 -18.84 3.87
N VAL A 264 8.34 -17.96 4.83
CA VAL A 264 6.98 -17.71 5.34
C VAL A 264 6.06 -17.23 4.22
N ASN A 265 6.52 -16.34 3.34
CA ASN A 265 5.71 -15.89 2.21
C ASN A 265 5.35 -17.03 1.26
N ILE A 266 6.30 -17.92 0.94
CA ILE A 266 6.06 -19.09 0.08
C ILE A 266 5.02 -20.01 0.73
N ILE A 267 5.17 -20.32 2.02
CA ILE A 267 4.21 -21.15 2.76
C ILE A 267 2.81 -20.54 2.72
N LEU A 268 2.69 -19.24 3.02
CA LEU A 268 1.40 -18.55 3.02
C LEU A 268 0.76 -18.52 1.63
N LEU A 269 1.53 -18.34 0.56
CA LEU A 269 1.02 -18.40 -0.81
C LEU A 269 0.51 -19.80 -1.17
N ILE A 270 1.23 -20.86 -0.77
CA ILE A 270 0.80 -22.25 -0.98
C ILE A 270 -0.50 -22.51 -0.22
N THR A 271 -0.57 -22.13 1.07
CA THR A 271 -1.79 -22.28 1.88
C THR A 271 -2.96 -21.54 1.26
N PHE A 272 -2.74 -20.30 0.80
CA PHE A 272 -3.78 -19.50 0.13
C PHE A 272 -4.28 -20.17 -1.15
N ALA A 273 -3.38 -20.71 -1.97
CA ALA A 273 -3.75 -21.44 -3.19
C ALA A 273 -4.57 -22.70 -2.90
N ILE A 274 -4.24 -23.45 -1.84
CA ILE A 274 -4.98 -24.63 -1.40
C ILE A 274 -6.39 -24.25 -0.92
N VAL A 275 -6.51 -23.20 -0.11
CA VAL A 275 -7.81 -22.75 0.40
C VAL A 275 -8.72 -22.30 -0.76
N ILE A 276 -8.19 -21.58 -1.73
CA ILE A 276 -8.95 -21.18 -2.92
C ILE A 276 -9.38 -22.41 -3.74
N SER A 277 -8.50 -23.40 -3.94
CA SER A 277 -8.85 -24.58 -4.74
C SER A 277 -9.88 -25.49 -4.06
N GLN A 278 -9.97 -25.44 -2.73
CA GLN A 278 -10.95 -26.20 -1.93
C GLN A 278 -12.26 -25.43 -1.68
N SER A 279 -12.34 -24.16 -2.05
CA SER A 279 -13.55 -23.37 -1.88
C SER A 279 -14.64 -23.89 -2.83
N PRO A 280 -15.85 -24.21 -2.33
CA PRO A 280 -16.90 -24.79 -3.16
C PRO A 280 -17.24 -23.86 -4.31
N GLN A 281 -17.19 -24.38 -5.54
CA GLN A 281 -17.66 -23.67 -6.73
C GLN A 281 -19.14 -23.30 -6.50
N PRO A 282 -19.57 -22.08 -6.84
CA PRO A 282 -20.99 -21.73 -6.77
C PRO A 282 -21.77 -22.74 -7.62
N ILE A 283 -22.75 -23.41 -7.00
CA ILE A 283 -23.65 -24.36 -7.67
C ILE A 283 -24.25 -23.61 -8.86
N PRO A 284 -24.11 -24.10 -10.10
CA PRO A 284 -24.76 -23.47 -11.24
C PRO A 284 -26.26 -23.46 -10.93
N MET A 285 -26.84 -22.26 -10.84
CA MET A 285 -28.29 -22.13 -10.74
C MET A 285 -28.87 -22.78 -11.99
N ILE A 286 -29.52 -23.92 -11.80
CA ILE A 286 -30.37 -24.53 -12.83
C ILE A 286 -31.49 -23.51 -13.07
N THR A 287 -31.38 -22.76 -14.15
CA THR A 287 -32.49 -21.96 -14.67
C THR A 287 -33.58 -22.93 -15.11
N GLN A 288 -34.65 -23.01 -14.32
CA GLN A 288 -35.94 -23.55 -14.77
C GLN A 288 -36.74 -22.42 -15.42
#